data_AF-A0A2R6C198-F1
#
_entry.id   AF-A0A2R6C198-F1
#
_cell.length_a   1.000
_cell.length_b   1.000
_cell.length_c   1.000
_cell.angle_alpha   90.00
_cell.angle_beta   90.00
_cell.angle_gamma   90.00
#
_symmetry.space_group_name_H-M   'P 1'
#
loop_
_entity.id
_entity.type
_entity.pdbx_description
1 polymer ?
#
loop_
_entity_poly.entity_id
_entity_poly.type
_entity_poly.pdbx_seq_one_letter_code
_entity_poly.pdbx_strand_id
1 'polypeptide(L)'
;KPHRYLSLVYPQSGWKLSNWREVGLGKNKKRKARLRLSKIGFFTLILHRELPESRVSQVCVKLYPSGRIHVIFLVEEAETLGQSSKEPKKAVGVDLGITRLATLSDGRYLENPKPLERSLERIRMLQRTLSRKRFLSKNWLKTKTKLAKEHEHLKDFRRDSLNSGLFFHRSTTFWC
;
A
#
# COMPACT_ATOMS: atom_id res chain seq x y z
N LYS A 1 21.56 5.58 -6.91
CA LYS A 1 20.14 5.27 -7.21
C LYS A 1 19.27 6.29 -6.47
N PRO A 2 18.43 7.11 -7.14
CA PRO A 2 17.51 7.97 -6.41
C PRO A 2 16.54 7.10 -5.60
N HIS A 3 16.33 7.43 -4.32
CA HIS A 3 15.39 6.73 -3.46
C HIS A 3 13.99 6.76 -4.09
N ARG A 4 13.33 5.60 -4.18
CA ARG A 4 12.02 5.45 -4.83
C ARG A 4 10.90 6.23 -4.12
N TYR A 5 11.13 6.58 -2.86
CA TYR A 5 10.28 7.39 -1.98
C TYR A 5 11.16 8.10 -0.95
N LEU A 6 10.66 9.19 -0.38
CA LEU A 6 11.24 9.80 0.83
C LEU A 6 10.52 9.17 2.03
N SER A 7 11.26 8.62 2.98
CA SER A 7 10.68 8.00 4.18
C SER A 7 11.34 8.48 5.45
N LEU A 8 10.53 8.64 6.50
CA LEU A 8 10.96 8.94 7.85
C LEU A 8 10.40 7.86 8.78
N VAL A 9 11.24 7.37 9.69
CA VAL A 9 10.87 6.34 10.66
C VAL A 9 10.99 6.95 12.04
N TYR A 10 9.91 6.86 12.79
CA TYR A 10 9.84 7.19 14.20
C TYR A 10 9.83 5.86 14.97
N PRO A 11 10.83 5.59 15.81
CA PRO A 11 10.81 4.40 16.68
C PRO A 11 9.74 4.57 17.78
N GLN A 12 9.89 3.90 18.91
CA GLN A 12 8.94 3.96 20.05
C GLN A 12 8.67 5.38 20.60
N SER A 13 9.37 6.41 20.12
CA SER A 13 9.18 7.81 20.53
C SER A 13 9.07 8.78 19.35
N GLY A 14 8.65 10.02 19.63
CA GLY A 14 8.56 11.10 18.64
C GLY A 14 7.24 11.13 17.85
N TRP A 15 6.27 10.30 18.21
CA TRP A 15 4.91 10.34 17.67
C TRP A 15 3.88 10.25 18.80
N LYS A 16 2.70 10.85 18.60
CA LYS A 16 1.55 10.76 19.52
C LYS A 16 0.24 10.77 18.75
N LEU A 17 -0.68 9.89 19.10
CA LEU A 17 -2.07 9.97 18.64
C LEU A 17 -2.92 10.74 19.65
N SER A 18 -3.82 11.58 19.15
CA SER A 18 -4.75 12.35 19.97
C SER A 18 -6.03 12.66 19.20
N ASN A 19 -7.00 13.30 19.87
CA ASN A 19 -8.23 13.81 19.27
C ASN A 19 -9.02 12.74 18.50
N TRP A 20 -9.22 11.60 19.16
CA TRP A 20 -10.09 10.52 18.69
C TRP A 20 -11.52 11.03 18.55
N ARG A 21 -12.09 10.87 17.36
CA ARG A 21 -13.48 11.22 17.10
C ARG A 21 -14.09 10.28 16.07
N GLU A 22 -15.35 9.97 16.30
CA GLU A 22 -16.17 9.27 15.31
C GLU A 22 -16.90 10.32 14.47
N VAL A 23 -16.89 10.13 13.16
CA VAL A 23 -17.55 11.03 12.21
C VAL A 23 -18.41 10.24 11.25
N GLY A 24 -19.55 10.82 10.88
CA GLY A 24 -20.54 10.17 10.01
C GLY A 24 -21.64 9.44 10.80
N LEU A 25 -22.72 9.12 10.10
CA LEU A 25 -23.91 8.46 10.65
C LEU A 25 -24.13 7.10 9.99
N GLY A 26 -24.66 6.13 10.73
CA GLY A 26 -25.02 4.80 10.21
C GLY A 26 -23.83 4.04 9.59
N LYS A 27 -24.02 3.53 8.37
CA LYS A 27 -23.01 2.70 7.65
C LYS A 27 -21.75 3.46 7.22
N ASN A 28 -21.74 4.79 7.26
CA ASN A 28 -20.60 5.63 6.87
C ASN A 28 -19.78 6.13 8.08
N LYS A 29 -19.93 5.48 9.23
CA LYS A 29 -19.17 5.81 10.44
C LYS A 29 -17.67 5.58 10.22
N LYS A 30 -16.87 6.62 10.40
CA LYS A 30 -15.41 6.60 10.26
C LYS A 30 -14.78 7.06 11.57
N ARG A 31 -13.72 6.37 12.01
CA ARG A 31 -12.90 6.81 13.13
C ARG A 31 -11.79 7.72 12.60
N LYS A 32 -11.66 8.91 13.18
CA LYS A 32 -10.57 9.84 12.89
C LYS A 32 -9.70 10.04 14.13
N ALA A 33 -8.40 10.16 13.90
CA ALA A 33 -7.42 10.52 14.92
C ALA A 33 -6.46 11.56 14.36
N ARG A 34 -5.79 12.31 15.25
CA ARG A 34 -4.72 13.24 14.89
C ARG A 34 -3.39 12.65 15.30
N LEU A 35 -2.51 12.41 14.33
CA LEU A 35 -1.14 11.98 14.56
C LEU A 35 -0.23 13.18 14.60
N ARG A 36 0.43 13.41 15.74
CA ARG A 36 1.53 14.35 15.88
C ARG A 36 2.85 13.63 15.67
N LEU A 37 3.68 14.12 14.75
CA LEU A 37 5.05 13.69 14.55
C LEU A 37 6.00 14.81 14.93
N SER A 38 7.03 14.51 15.72
CA SER A 38 8.02 15.49 16.13
C SER A 38 8.71 16.07 14.89
N LYS A 39 8.92 17.39 14.88
CA LYS A 39 9.56 18.16 13.79
C LYS A 39 8.81 18.22 12.45
N ILE A 40 7.78 17.40 12.21
CA ILE A 40 6.96 17.47 10.98
C ILE A 40 5.63 18.19 11.23
N GLY A 41 4.93 17.89 12.33
CA GLY A 41 3.63 18.47 12.64
C GLY A 41 2.51 17.44 12.76
N PHE A 42 1.31 17.80 12.30
CA PHE A 42 0.10 17.01 12.53
C PHE A 42 -0.52 16.45 11.25
N PHE A 43 -0.95 15.20 11.29
CA PHE A 43 -1.70 14.52 10.24
C PHE A 43 -3.06 14.10 10.77
N THR A 44 -4.10 14.22 9.93
CA THR A 44 -5.41 13.64 10.24
C THR A 44 -5.46 12.26 9.62
N LEU A 45 -5.71 11.24 10.44
CA LEU A 45 -5.81 9.85 10.02
C LEU A 45 -7.27 9.41 10.01
N ILE A 46 -7.62 8.55 9.06
CA ILE A 46 -8.89 7.83 9.04
C ILE A 46 -8.57 6.37 9.33
N LEU A 47 -8.98 5.89 10.50
CA LEU A 47 -8.68 4.55 10.95
C LEU A 47 -9.83 3.61 10.57
N HIS A 48 -9.50 2.63 9.74
CA HIS A 48 -10.43 1.58 9.31
C HIS A 48 -10.52 0.43 10.32
N ARG A 49 -9.58 0.34 11.26
CA ARG A 49 -9.45 -0.72 12.26
C ARG A 49 -9.00 -0.12 13.59
N GLU A 50 -9.20 -0.87 14.65
CA GLU A 50 -8.60 -0.55 15.95
C GLU A 50 -7.09 -0.67 15.89
N LEU A 51 -6.42 0.33 16.44
CA LEU A 51 -4.96 0.38 16.51
C LEU A 51 -4.56 0.24 17.98
N PRO A 52 -3.91 -0.87 18.38
CA PRO A 52 -3.42 -1.03 19.74
C PRO A 52 -2.17 -0.17 19.96
N GLU A 53 -2.36 1.09 20.37
CA GLU A 53 -1.28 2.08 20.52
C GLU A 53 -0.10 1.57 21.37
N SER A 54 -0.38 0.81 22.44
CA SER A 54 0.63 0.25 23.35
C SER A 54 1.56 -0.78 22.71
N ARG A 55 1.16 -1.35 21.57
CA ARG A 55 1.93 -2.38 20.83
C ARG A 55 2.59 -1.82 19.58
N VAL A 56 2.43 -0.53 19.29
CA VAL A 56 3.08 0.09 18.14
C VAL A 56 4.57 0.26 18.46
N SER A 57 5.42 -0.46 17.75
CA SER A 57 6.87 -0.36 17.92
C SER A 57 7.48 0.76 17.08
N GLN A 58 6.93 1.02 15.88
CA GLN A 58 7.44 2.04 14.97
C GLN A 58 6.33 2.69 14.13
N VAL A 59 6.52 3.95 13.77
CA VAL A 59 5.71 4.68 12.79
C VAL A 59 6.57 5.10 11.61
N CYS A 60 6.24 4.61 10.42
CA CYS A 60 6.93 4.97 9.19
C CYS A 60 6.03 5.86 8.32
N VAL A 61 6.53 7.04 7.96
CA VAL A 61 5.89 7.93 6.99
C VAL A 61 6.61 7.78 5.65
N LYS A 62 5.85 7.51 4.59
CA LYS A 62 6.36 7.40 3.21
C LYS A 62 5.69 8.46 2.35
N LEU A 63 6.50 9.34 1.76
CA LEU A 63 6.09 10.29 0.73
C LEU A 63 6.47 9.77 -0.65
N TYR A 64 5.45 9.56 -1.47
CA TYR A 64 5.58 9.10 -2.85
C TYR A 64 5.79 10.27 -3.81
N PRO A 65 6.46 10.06 -4.97
CA PRO A 65 6.64 11.11 -5.98
C PRO A 65 5.32 11.67 -6.57
N SER A 66 4.21 10.96 -6.39
CA SER A 66 2.85 11.39 -6.73
C SER A 66 2.30 12.50 -5.80
N GLY A 67 2.94 12.68 -4.63
CA GLY A 67 2.43 13.47 -3.51
C GLY A 67 1.65 12.66 -2.48
N ARG A 68 1.42 11.36 -2.71
CA ARG A 68 0.74 10.48 -1.75
C ARG A 68 1.58 10.27 -0.50
N ILE A 69 0.96 10.38 0.68
CA ILE A 69 1.61 10.13 1.98
C ILE A 69 0.95 8.91 2.59
N HIS A 70 1.76 7.91 2.96
CA HIS A 70 1.30 6.77 3.75
C HIS A 70 1.92 6.83 5.13
N VAL A 71 1.09 6.64 6.15
CA VAL A 71 1.52 6.43 7.53
C VAL A 71 1.32 4.95 7.86
N ILE A 72 2.42 4.29 8.22
CA ILE A 72 2.45 2.86 8.50
C ILE A 72 2.78 2.69 9.97
N PHE A 73 1.92 1.99 10.69
CA PHE A 73 2.16 1.58 12.07
C PHE A 73 2.68 0.15 12.05
N LEU A 74 3.89 -0.05 12.56
CA LEU A 74 4.42 -1.37 12.86
C LEU A 74 3.95 -1.74 14.26
N VAL A 75 3.17 -2.82 14.35
CA VAL A 75 2.62 -3.32 15.60
C VAL A 75 3.26 -4.66 15.89
N GLU A 76 3.82 -4.81 17.09
CA GLU A 76 4.31 -6.10 17.57
C GLU A 76 3.12 -6.91 18.08
N GLU A 77 2.80 -8.00 17.39
CA GLU A 77 1.86 -9.00 17.88
C GLU A 77 2.66 -10.06 18.64
N ALA A 78 2.27 -10.33 19.89
CA ALA A 78 2.79 -11.50 20.60
C ALA A 78 2.40 -12.74 19.80
N GLU A 79 3.39 -13.57 19.46
CA GLU A 79 3.16 -14.80 18.72
C GLU A 79 2.12 -15.65 19.45
N THR A 80 0.91 -15.73 18.89
CA THR A 80 0.02 -16.83 19.23
C THR A 80 0.61 -18.07 18.58
N LEU A 81 1.53 -18.74 19.30
CA LEU A 81 1.93 -20.12 19.06
C LEU A 81 0.70 -21.01 19.32
N GLY A 82 -0.23 -21.00 18.38
CA GLY A 82 -1.55 -21.56 18.57
C GLY A 82 -2.21 -21.91 17.25
N GLN A 83 -1.45 -22.55 16.35
CA GLN A 83 -1.98 -23.47 15.34
C GLN A 83 -0.79 -24.23 14.77
N SER A 84 -0.40 -25.31 15.45
CA SER A 84 0.26 -26.42 14.77
C SER A 84 -0.67 -26.83 13.63
N SER A 85 -0.31 -26.47 12.41
CA SER A 85 -1.03 -26.93 11.24
C SER A 85 -0.93 -28.44 11.24
N LYS A 86 -2.06 -29.12 11.44
CA LYS A 86 -2.24 -30.53 11.08
C LYS A 86 -1.54 -30.75 9.73
N GLU A 87 -0.79 -31.84 9.61
CA GLU A 87 -0.12 -32.22 8.37
C GLU A 87 -1.02 -31.93 7.17
N PRO A 88 -0.50 -31.28 6.11
CA PRO A 88 -1.31 -30.87 4.99
C PRO A 88 -1.96 -32.10 4.36
N LYS A 89 -3.26 -32.27 4.56
CA LYS A 89 -4.05 -33.42 4.05
C LYS A 89 -4.02 -33.52 2.52
N LYS A 90 -3.56 -32.48 1.82
CA LYS A 90 -3.50 -32.41 0.35
C LYS A 90 -2.45 -31.39 -0.08
N ALA A 91 -1.47 -31.81 -0.87
CA ALA A 91 -0.55 -30.92 -1.57
C ALA A 91 -1.08 -30.68 -3.00
N VAL A 92 -1.01 -29.44 -3.48
CA VAL A 92 -1.41 -29.07 -4.84
C VAL A 92 -0.28 -28.24 -5.44
N GLY A 93 0.23 -28.65 -6.59
CA GLY A 93 1.20 -27.86 -7.35
C GLY A 93 0.56 -26.60 -7.90
N VAL A 94 1.26 -25.47 -7.83
CA VAL A 94 0.82 -24.17 -8.36
C VAL A 94 1.83 -23.73 -9.42
N ASP A 95 1.35 -23.52 -10.64
CA ASP A 95 2.10 -22.94 -11.75
C ASP A 95 1.62 -21.51 -12.03
N LEU A 96 2.54 -20.54 -12.10
CA LEU A 96 2.21 -19.12 -12.31
C LEU A 96 2.48 -18.74 -13.78
N GLY A 97 1.44 -18.31 -14.49
CA GLY A 97 1.49 -18.04 -15.93
C GLY A 97 1.27 -16.58 -16.33
N ILE A 98 1.63 -16.26 -17.58
CA ILE A 98 1.36 -14.94 -18.19
C ILE A 98 -0.09 -14.90 -18.74
N THR A 99 -0.59 -16.03 -19.25
CA THR A 99 -1.95 -16.16 -19.77
C THR A 99 -2.97 -16.36 -18.66
N ARG A 100 -2.63 -17.18 -17.65
CA ARG A 100 -3.44 -17.45 -16.45
C ARG A 100 -2.60 -17.12 -15.23
N LEU A 101 -3.16 -16.41 -14.25
CA LEU A 101 -2.43 -15.96 -13.06
C LEU A 101 -1.83 -17.14 -12.29
N ALA A 102 -2.61 -18.21 -12.13
CA ALA A 102 -2.15 -19.46 -11.58
C ALA A 102 -2.94 -20.65 -12.15
N THR A 103 -2.28 -21.79 -12.33
CA THR A 103 -2.88 -23.08 -12.67
C THR A 103 -2.54 -24.07 -11.56
N LEU A 104 -3.55 -24.74 -11.02
CA LEU A 104 -3.40 -25.74 -9.97
C LEU A 104 -3.37 -27.14 -10.59
N SER A 105 -2.58 -28.04 -10.02
CA SER A 105 -2.52 -29.46 -10.44
C SER A 105 -3.86 -30.22 -10.34
N ASP A 106 -4.86 -29.64 -9.66
CA ASP A 106 -6.22 -30.17 -9.60
C ASP A 106 -7.16 -29.64 -10.71
N GLY A 107 -6.59 -28.98 -11.73
CA GLY A 107 -7.29 -28.49 -12.91
C GLY A 107 -7.93 -27.11 -12.75
N ARG A 108 -7.94 -26.52 -11.55
CA ARG A 108 -8.44 -25.16 -11.32
C ARG A 108 -7.44 -24.13 -11.85
N TYR A 109 -7.94 -22.98 -12.30
CA TYR A 109 -7.09 -21.86 -12.71
C TYR A 109 -7.65 -20.52 -12.23
N LEU A 110 -6.74 -19.60 -11.95
CA LEU A 110 -7.02 -18.20 -11.66
C LEU A 110 -6.78 -17.40 -12.95
N GLU A 111 -7.79 -16.67 -13.40
CA GLU A 111 -7.65 -15.77 -14.54
C GLU A 111 -6.69 -14.63 -14.24
N ASN A 112 -5.94 -14.21 -15.25
CA ASN A 112 -5.07 -13.05 -15.14
C ASN A 112 -5.89 -11.79 -15.47
N PRO A 113 -6.20 -10.92 -14.50
CA PRO A 113 -6.95 -9.70 -14.79
C PRO A 113 -6.12 -8.79 -15.72
N LYS A 114 -6.52 -8.72 -16.99
CA LYS A 114 -5.99 -7.77 -17.97
C LYS A 114 -7.03 -6.67 -18.17
N PRO A 115 -6.68 -5.40 -17.87
CA PRO A 115 -6.22 -4.53 -18.95
C PRO A 115 -5.15 -3.52 -18.47
N LEU A 116 -3.88 -3.87 -18.63
CA LEU A 116 -2.74 -2.96 -18.37
C LEU A 116 -2.47 -1.99 -19.53
N GLU A 117 -3.02 -2.25 -20.72
CA GLU A 117 -2.63 -1.58 -21.97
C GLU A 117 -2.90 -0.07 -21.96
N ARG A 118 -4.08 0.35 -21.47
CA ARG A 118 -4.42 1.78 -21.38
C ARG A 118 -3.47 2.53 -20.44
N SER A 119 -3.13 1.94 -19.30
CA SER A 119 -2.17 2.53 -18.35
C SER A 119 -0.75 2.55 -18.94
N LEU A 120 -0.34 1.51 -19.66
CA LEU A 120 0.96 1.44 -20.32
C LEU A 120 1.08 2.49 -21.44
N GLU A 121 0.06 2.65 -22.27
CA GLU A 121 0.04 3.67 -23.33
C GLU A 121 0.09 5.07 -22.74
N ARG A 122 -0.65 5.31 -21.65
CA ARG A 122 -0.63 6.58 -20.94
C ARG A 122 0.73 6.88 -20.30
N ILE A 123 1.39 5.89 -19.71
CA ILE A 123 2.77 6.00 -19.21
C ILE A 123 3.70 6.37 -20.36
N ARG A 124 3.58 5.71 -21.51
CA ARG A 124 4.41 5.98 -22.70
C ARG A 124 4.25 7.41 -23.19
N MET A 125 3.02 7.89 -23.33
CA MET A 125 2.71 9.27 -23.71
C MET A 125 3.29 10.28 -22.72
N LEU A 126 3.12 10.04 -21.41
CA LEU A 126 3.65 10.91 -20.36
C LEU A 126 5.18 10.93 -20.32
N GLN A 127 5.85 9.80 -20.54
CA GLN A 127 7.32 9.74 -20.64
C GLN A 127 7.83 10.56 -21.83
N ARG A 128 7.23 10.38 -23.02
CA ARG A 128 7.55 11.19 -24.22
C ARG A 128 7.31 12.68 -24.00
N THR A 129 6.21 13.02 -23.33
CA THR A 129 5.86 14.41 -23.02
C THR A 129 6.83 15.02 -22.01
N LEU A 130 7.29 14.23 -21.04
CA LEU A 130 8.23 14.67 -20.01
C LEU A 130 9.62 14.95 -20.61
N SER A 131 10.11 14.09 -21.50
CA SER A 131 11.45 14.24 -22.11
C SER A 131 11.57 15.49 -22.99
N ARG A 132 10.47 15.90 -23.63
CA ARG A 132 10.40 17.11 -24.46
C ARG A 132 10.28 18.42 -23.64
N LYS A 133 10.05 18.34 -22.33
CA LYS A 133 9.87 19.52 -21.47
C LYS A 133 11.19 19.96 -20.86
N ARG A 134 11.40 21.28 -20.78
CA ARG A 134 12.54 21.88 -20.08
C ARG A 134 12.62 21.36 -18.65
N PHE A 135 13.74 20.76 -18.29
CA PHE A 135 14.01 20.23 -16.95
C PHE A 135 13.71 21.28 -15.87
N LEU A 136 13.11 20.85 -14.75
CA LEU A 136 12.69 21.68 -13.62
C LEU A 136 11.70 22.82 -13.92
N SER A 137 11.19 22.94 -15.15
CA SER A 137 10.08 23.87 -15.42
C SER A 137 8.81 23.44 -14.67
N LYS A 138 7.92 24.40 -14.38
CA LYS A 138 6.61 24.11 -13.75
C LYS A 138 5.83 23.03 -14.50
N ASN A 139 5.88 23.04 -15.84
CA ASN A 139 5.22 22.04 -16.68
C ASN A 139 5.90 20.67 -16.63
N TRP A 140 7.23 20.63 -16.52
CA TRP A 140 7.99 19.40 -16.32
C TRP A 140 7.61 18.74 -14.99
N LEU A 141 7.59 19.50 -13.89
CA LEU A 141 7.19 19.01 -12.57
C LEU A 141 5.76 18.47 -12.58
N LYS A 142 4.79 19.21 -13.17
CA LYS A 142 3.41 18.73 -13.32
C LYS A 142 3.33 17.40 -14.07
N THR A 143 4.09 17.25 -15.15
CA THR A 143 4.10 16.02 -15.96
C THR A 143 4.76 14.86 -15.21
N LYS A 144 5.84 15.14 -14.47
CA LYS A 144 6.51 14.16 -13.61
C LYS A 144 5.57 13.62 -12.54
N THR A 145 4.79 14.48 -11.89
CA THR A 145 3.78 14.05 -10.90
C THR A 145 2.67 13.22 -11.54
N LYS A 146 2.19 13.58 -12.74
CA LYS A 146 1.22 12.76 -13.48
C LYS A 146 1.77 11.37 -13.79
N LEU A 147 3.01 11.30 -14.30
CA LEU A 147 3.69 10.03 -14.56
C LEU A 147 3.83 9.17 -13.30
N ALA A 148 4.18 9.79 -12.16
CA ALA A 148 4.26 9.10 -10.88
C ALA A 148 2.90 8.49 -10.44
N LYS A 149 1.81 9.24 -10.63
CA LYS A 149 0.44 8.75 -10.32
C LYS A 149 0.05 7.54 -11.16
N GLU A 150 0.35 7.54 -12.46
CA GLU A 150 0.05 6.39 -13.34
C GLU A 150 0.87 5.14 -12.94
N HIS A 151 2.15 5.31 -12.61
CA HIS A 151 2.97 4.20 -12.11
C HIS A 151 2.48 3.66 -10.76
N GLU A 152 1.96 4.53 -9.90
CA GLU A 152 1.39 4.15 -8.61
C GLU A 152 0.08 3.38 -8.78
N HIS A 153 -0.81 3.85 -9.65
CA HIS A 153 -2.04 3.15 -10.01
C HIS A 153 -1.77 1.73 -10.54
N LEU A 154 -0.80 1.59 -11.45
CA LEU A 154 -0.37 0.30 -11.98
C LEU A 154 0.17 -0.63 -10.89
N LYS A 155 0.91 -0.08 -9.92
CA LYS A 155 1.47 -0.84 -8.79
C LYS A 155 0.37 -1.30 -7.83
N ASP A 156 -0.57 -0.43 -7.51
CA ASP A 156 -1.69 -0.75 -6.63
C ASP A 156 -2.59 -1.81 -7.29
N PHE A 157 -2.92 -1.66 -8.57
CA PHE A 157 -3.67 -2.67 -9.33
C PHE A 157 -3.01 -4.06 -9.32
N ARG A 158 -1.69 -4.12 -9.52
CA ARG A 158 -0.94 -5.39 -9.44
C ARG A 158 -0.96 -5.99 -8.05
N ARG A 159 -0.88 -5.17 -7.01
CA ARG A 159 -0.95 -5.62 -5.61
C ARG A 159 -2.34 -6.17 -5.29
N ASP A 160 -3.39 -5.48 -5.73
CA ASP A 160 -4.77 -5.91 -5.51
C ASP A 160 -5.05 -7.22 -6.24
N SER A 161 -4.59 -7.35 -7.50
CA SER A 161 -4.71 -8.58 -8.27
C SER A 161 -4.05 -9.79 -7.58
N LEU A 162 -2.88 -9.58 -6.95
CA LEU A 162 -2.19 -10.63 -6.18
C LEU A 162 -2.94 -10.96 -4.88
N ASN A 163 -3.36 -9.95 -4.12
CA ASN A 163 -4.06 -10.16 -2.85
C ASN A 163 -5.44 -10.81 -3.01
N SER A 164 -6.13 -10.53 -4.12
CA SER A 164 -7.41 -11.17 -4.44
C SER A 164 -7.24 -12.63 -4.92
N GLY A 165 -6.09 -12.97 -5.52
CA GLY A 165 -5.80 -14.31 -6.04
C GLY A 165 -5.07 -15.25 -5.06
N LEU A 166 -4.35 -14.70 -4.08
CA LEU A 166 -3.56 -15.45 -3.08
C LEU A 166 -4.00 -15.04 -1.68
N PHE A 167 -5.06 -15.66 -1.16
CA PHE A 167 -5.29 -15.69 0.29
C PHE A 167 -4.33 -16.70 0.92
N PHE A 168 -3.09 -16.26 1.15
CA PHE A 168 -2.21 -16.87 2.13
C PHE A 168 -1.92 -15.86 3.25
N HIS A 169 -2.14 -16.32 4.47
CA HIS A 169 -2.13 -15.54 5.70
C HIS A 169 -0.75 -14.94 6.03
N ARG A 170 -0.79 -13.90 6.89
CA ARG A 170 0.29 -13.34 7.73
C ARG A 170 1.22 -12.27 7.14
N SER A 171 0.77 -11.03 7.25
CA SER A 171 1.39 -9.99 8.11
C SER A 171 0.53 -8.73 8.04
N THR A 172 -0.08 -8.35 9.15
CA THR A 172 -1.04 -7.23 9.19
C THR A 172 -0.28 -5.90 9.13
N THR A 173 0.00 -5.40 7.92
CA THR A 173 0.46 -4.02 7.75
C THR A 173 -0.74 -3.09 7.89
N PHE A 174 -0.77 -2.27 8.95
CA PHE A 174 -1.80 -1.25 9.12
C PHE A 174 -1.52 -0.08 8.17
N TRP A 175 -2.35 0.03 7.13
CA TRP A 175 -2.41 1.22 6.27
C TRP A 175 -3.52 2.12 6.80
N CYS A 176 -3.15 3.36 7.11
CA CYS A 176 -4.07 4.43 7.47
C CYS A 176 -4.05 5.52 6.39
#